data_AF-A0A074X8D1-F1
#
_entry.id   AF-A0A074X8D1-F1
#
_cell.length_a   1.000
_cell.length_b   1.000
_cell.length_c   1.000
_cell.angle_alpha   90.00
_cell.angle_beta   90.00
_cell.angle_gamma   90.00
#
_symmetry.space_group_name_H-M   'P 1'
#
loop_
_entity.id
_entity.type
_entity.pdbx_description
1 polymer ?
#
loop_
_entity_poly.entity_id
_entity_poly.type
_entity_poly.pdbx_seq_one_letter_code
_entity_poly.pdbx_strand_id
1 'polypeptide(L)'
;MSQDEFTAEIKGIYAALVMVEAKCIKLDAAQMSGTKNLSFDQWQALFAVHRTLLYEHHDFLSASQHPSTSSSLRKLATKYSMPARMWKHGIHSFLEVLRRRLPDSLDYMLQFIYLAYQTVTLLYETVPSFEDTWIECLGDLARYRMAVEDIDMRDREIWGGVARDWYSKTSNRNPDVGRLYHHLGIL
;
A
#
# COMPACT_ATOMS: atom_id res chain seq x y z
N MET A 1 29.26 -3.69 3.59
CA MET A 1 28.98 -3.25 2.23
C MET A 1 29.62 -1.88 1.99
N SER A 2 30.24 -1.69 0.83
CA SER A 2 30.75 -0.40 0.37
C SER A 2 29.61 0.51 -0.13
N GLN A 3 29.86 1.82 -0.29
CA GLN A 3 28.86 2.74 -0.87
C GLN A 3 28.52 2.40 -2.32
N ASP A 4 29.46 1.83 -3.06
CA ASP A 4 29.24 1.38 -4.44
C ASP A 4 28.34 0.14 -4.48
N GLU A 5 28.50 -0.78 -3.52
CA GLU A 5 27.63 -1.95 -3.38
C GLU A 5 26.19 -1.54 -3.02
N PHE A 6 25.99 -0.62 -2.06
CA PHE A 6 24.66 -0.07 -1.76
C PHE A 6 24.02 0.61 -2.97
N THR A 7 24.83 1.34 -3.76
CA THR A 7 24.35 2.01 -4.96
C THR A 7 23.89 1.00 -6.01
N ALA A 8 24.66 -0.07 -6.22
CA ALA A 8 24.31 -1.12 -7.18
C ALA A 8 23.05 -1.88 -6.75
N GLU A 9 22.93 -2.22 -5.47
CA GLU A 9 21.76 -2.88 -4.88
C GLU A 9 20.50 -2.05 -5.06
N ILE A 10 20.48 -0.79 -4.59
CA ILE A 10 19.30 0.09 -4.67
C ILE A 10 18.87 0.30 -6.13
N LYS A 11 19.82 0.41 -7.07
CA LYS A 11 19.52 0.50 -8.51
C LYS A 11 18.89 -0.79 -9.05
N GLY A 12 19.38 -1.95 -8.60
CA GLY A 12 18.82 -3.26 -8.96
C GLY A 12 17.36 -3.40 -8.50
N ILE A 13 17.11 -3.10 -7.22
CA ILE A 13 15.75 -3.12 -6.64
C ILE A 13 14.84 -2.14 -7.41
N TYR A 14 15.31 -0.91 -7.65
CA TYR A 14 14.52 0.07 -8.40
C TYR A 14 14.15 -0.39 -9.81
N ALA A 15 15.08 -1.03 -10.52
CA ALA A 15 14.81 -1.56 -11.86
C ALA A 15 13.75 -2.68 -11.82
N ALA A 16 13.86 -3.61 -10.86
CA ALA A 16 12.86 -4.66 -10.65
C ALA A 16 11.48 -4.07 -10.32
N LEU A 17 11.43 -3.15 -9.35
CA LEU A 17 10.23 -2.42 -8.94
C LEU A 17 9.52 -1.78 -10.13
N VAL A 18 10.23 -1.02 -10.97
CA VAL A 18 9.64 -0.32 -12.12
C VAL A 18 9.06 -1.32 -13.13
N MET A 19 9.71 -2.46 -13.37
CA MET A 19 9.18 -3.50 -14.26
C MET A 19 7.89 -4.12 -13.72
N VAL A 20 7.86 -4.44 -12.42
CA VAL A 20 6.67 -5.02 -11.78
C VAL A 20 5.54 -4.00 -11.70
N GLU A 21 5.83 -2.73 -11.38
CA GLU A 21 4.84 -1.65 -11.33
C GLU A 21 4.17 -1.45 -12.69
N ALA A 22 4.95 -1.38 -13.77
CA ALA A 22 4.41 -1.27 -15.12
C ALA A 22 3.49 -2.45 -15.48
N LYS A 23 3.82 -3.65 -15.00
CA LYS A 23 2.99 -4.85 -15.16
C LYS A 23 1.68 -4.74 -14.39
N CYS A 24 1.72 -4.34 -13.12
CA CYS A 24 0.52 -4.08 -12.30
C CYS A 24 -0.41 -3.05 -12.97
N ILE A 25 0.11 -1.89 -13.35
CA ILE A 25 -0.67 -0.82 -13.99
C ILE A 25 -1.41 -1.34 -15.23
N LYS A 26 -0.73 -2.10 -16.09
CA LYS A 26 -1.32 -2.68 -17.30
C LYS A 26 -2.40 -3.71 -16.97
N LEU A 27 -2.13 -4.60 -16.01
CA LEU A 27 -3.08 -5.64 -15.61
C LEU A 27 -4.33 -5.02 -14.98
N ASP A 28 -4.17 -4.08 -14.05
CA ASP A 28 -5.28 -3.38 -13.41
C ASP A 28 -6.15 -2.64 -14.42
N ALA A 29 -5.55 -1.89 -15.35
CA ALA A 29 -6.30 -1.22 -16.41
C ALA A 29 -7.13 -2.19 -17.27
N ALA A 30 -6.58 -3.37 -17.57
CA ALA A 30 -7.32 -4.42 -18.27
C ALA A 30 -8.47 -4.99 -17.43
N GLN A 31 -8.25 -5.19 -16.13
CA GLN A 31 -9.30 -5.71 -15.24
C GLN A 31 -10.39 -4.69 -14.91
N MET A 32 -10.07 -3.41 -14.94
CA MET A 32 -11.03 -2.33 -14.74
C MET A 32 -11.99 -2.14 -15.92
N SER A 33 -11.60 -2.58 -17.12
CA SER A 33 -12.41 -2.50 -18.34
C SER A 33 -13.09 -3.83 -18.71
N GLY A 34 -12.54 -4.96 -18.25
CA GLY A 34 -13.08 -6.29 -18.54
C GLY A 34 -14.33 -6.63 -17.72
N THR A 35 -15.37 -7.14 -18.37
CA THR A 35 -16.61 -7.60 -17.73
C THR A 35 -16.63 -9.11 -17.45
N LYS A 36 -15.61 -9.85 -17.91
CA LYS A 36 -15.52 -11.31 -17.70
C LYS A 36 -15.07 -11.61 -16.28
N ASN A 37 -15.63 -12.67 -15.71
CA ASN A 37 -15.17 -13.24 -14.45
C ASN A 37 -13.77 -13.82 -14.62
N LEU A 38 -12.96 -13.71 -13.57
CA LEU A 38 -11.61 -14.24 -13.52
C LEU A 38 -11.60 -15.65 -12.96
N SER A 39 -10.77 -16.51 -13.52
CA SER A 39 -10.50 -17.83 -12.95
C SER A 39 -9.67 -17.72 -11.67
N PHE A 40 -9.64 -18.78 -10.88
CA PHE A 40 -8.78 -18.89 -9.71
C PHE A 40 -7.31 -18.58 -10.03
N ASP A 41 -6.77 -19.17 -11.10
CA ASP A 41 -5.37 -18.95 -11.52
C ASP A 41 -5.11 -17.49 -11.91
N GLN A 42 -6.08 -16.82 -12.53
CA GLN A 42 -5.96 -15.41 -12.89
C GLN A 42 -5.94 -14.52 -11.64
N TRP A 43 -6.77 -14.81 -10.65
CA TRP A 43 -6.75 -14.11 -9.38
C TRP A 43 -5.44 -14.32 -8.62
N GLN A 44 -4.96 -15.56 -8.54
CA GLN A 44 -3.66 -15.89 -7.93
C GLN A 44 -2.51 -15.17 -8.64
N ALA A 45 -2.53 -15.09 -9.97
CA ALA A 45 -1.53 -14.37 -10.73
C ALA A 45 -1.56 -12.86 -10.45
N LEU A 46 -2.74 -12.23 -10.39
CA LEU A 46 -2.87 -10.82 -10.03
C LEU A 46 -2.34 -10.56 -8.61
N PHE A 47 -2.80 -11.35 -7.64
CA PHE A 47 -2.36 -11.25 -6.25
C PHE A 47 -0.85 -11.40 -6.13
N ALA A 48 -0.26 -12.39 -6.81
CA ALA A 48 1.17 -12.64 -6.77
C ALA A 48 1.99 -11.44 -7.29
N VAL A 49 1.56 -10.81 -8.39
CA VAL A 49 2.27 -9.65 -8.94
C VAL A 49 2.16 -8.44 -8.00
N HIS A 50 0.99 -8.17 -7.41
CA HIS A 50 0.84 -7.08 -6.43
C HIS A 50 1.63 -7.33 -5.14
N ARG A 51 1.67 -8.58 -4.65
CA ARG A 51 2.53 -8.95 -3.52
C ARG A 51 4.00 -8.68 -3.83
N THR A 52 4.48 -9.09 -5.00
CA THR A 52 5.85 -8.77 -5.43
C THR A 52 6.08 -7.26 -5.47
N LEU A 53 5.16 -6.47 -6.03
CA LEU A 53 5.30 -5.02 -6.07
C LEU A 53 5.43 -4.39 -4.68
N LEU A 54 4.63 -4.84 -3.71
CA LEU A 54 4.72 -4.36 -2.33
C LEU A 54 6.06 -4.71 -1.68
N TYR A 55 6.58 -5.91 -1.92
CA TYR A 55 7.89 -6.32 -1.40
C TYR A 55 9.03 -5.52 -2.03
N GLU A 56 9.01 -5.30 -3.34
CA GLU A 56 10.01 -4.45 -4.00
C GLU A 56 9.98 -3.00 -3.48
N HIS A 57 8.78 -2.45 -3.22
CA HIS A 57 8.65 -1.14 -2.57
C HIS A 57 9.21 -1.14 -1.14
N HIS A 58 8.89 -2.16 -0.35
CA HIS A 58 9.42 -2.30 1.00
C HIS A 58 10.95 -2.36 0.97
N ASP A 59 11.53 -3.20 0.13
CA ASP A 59 12.97 -3.41 0.03
C ASP A 59 13.67 -2.13 -0.43
N PHE A 60 13.11 -1.42 -1.42
CA PHE A 60 13.64 -0.13 -1.86
C PHE A 60 13.62 0.92 -0.73
N LEU A 61 12.51 1.04 -0.02
CA LEU A 61 12.36 2.01 1.06
C LEU A 61 13.30 1.68 2.22
N SER A 62 13.36 0.43 2.65
CA SER A 62 14.24 -0.06 3.70
C SER A 62 15.72 0.13 3.34
N ALA A 63 16.15 -0.25 2.14
CA ALA A 63 17.54 -0.08 1.69
C ALA A 63 17.92 1.40 1.55
N SER A 64 17.06 2.22 0.95
CA SER A 64 17.33 3.65 0.76
C SER A 64 17.36 4.42 2.07
N GLN A 65 16.56 4.04 3.07
CA GLN A 65 16.51 4.72 4.37
C GLN A 65 17.44 4.11 5.42
N HIS A 66 18.18 3.04 5.10
CA HIS A 66 19.13 2.42 6.03
C HIS A 66 20.17 3.45 6.56
N PRO A 67 20.58 3.38 7.85
CA PRO A 67 21.51 4.35 8.44
C PRO A 67 22.85 4.47 7.70
N SER A 68 23.35 3.38 7.12
CA SER A 68 24.61 3.36 6.35
C SER A 68 24.50 3.92 4.93
N THR A 69 23.29 4.22 4.45
CA THR A 69 23.05 4.73 3.11
C THR A 69 23.36 6.22 3.01
N SER A 70 24.11 6.62 1.97
CA SER A 70 24.47 8.03 1.75
C SER A 70 23.24 8.94 1.59
N SER A 71 23.42 10.24 1.87
CA SER A 71 22.34 11.23 1.77
C SER A 71 21.71 11.31 0.37
N SER A 72 22.51 11.13 -0.68
CA SER A 72 22.04 11.14 -2.08
C SER A 72 21.11 9.96 -2.37
N LEU A 73 21.47 8.76 -1.92
CA LEU A 73 20.65 7.55 -2.07
C LEU A 73 19.37 7.63 -1.22
N ARG A 74 19.46 8.15 0.00
CA ARG A 74 18.30 8.37 0.89
C ARG A 74 17.23 9.27 0.27
N LYS A 75 17.65 10.33 -0.42
CA LYS A 75 16.75 11.27 -1.12
C LYS A 75 16.02 10.64 -2.31
N LEU A 76 16.43 9.46 -2.79
CA LEU A 76 15.78 8.82 -3.94
C LEU A 76 14.33 8.43 -3.65
N ALA A 77 14.02 8.00 -2.41
CA ALA A 77 12.65 7.67 -2.02
C ALA A 77 11.68 8.85 -2.23
N THR A 78 12.08 10.05 -1.81
CA THR A 78 11.32 11.29 -2.04
C THR A 78 11.34 11.69 -3.52
N LYS A 79 12.53 11.67 -4.16
CA LYS A 79 12.71 12.07 -5.56
C LYS A 79 11.85 11.25 -6.52
N TYR A 80 11.69 9.97 -6.25
CA TYR A 80 10.89 9.06 -7.06
C TYR A 80 9.45 8.88 -6.55
N SER A 81 9.06 9.64 -5.52
CA SER A 81 7.73 9.59 -4.92
C SER A 81 7.32 8.17 -4.50
N MET A 82 8.26 7.41 -3.91
CA MET A 82 8.08 6.00 -3.61
C MET A 82 6.87 5.69 -2.73
N PRO A 83 6.60 6.42 -1.61
CA PRO A 83 5.40 6.18 -0.82
C PRO A 83 4.11 6.38 -1.61
N ALA A 84 4.01 7.47 -2.37
CA ALA A 84 2.83 7.79 -3.17
C ALA A 84 2.60 6.78 -4.32
N ARG A 85 3.68 6.31 -4.95
CA ARG A 85 3.62 5.28 -6.00
C ARG A 85 3.20 3.93 -5.43
N MET A 86 3.75 3.52 -4.28
CA MET A 86 3.36 2.30 -3.59
C MET A 86 1.87 2.31 -3.26
N TRP A 87 1.38 3.42 -2.69
CA TRP A 87 -0.05 3.57 -2.43
C TRP A 87 -0.88 3.47 -3.71
N LYS A 88 -0.58 4.31 -4.71
CA LYS A 88 -1.38 4.40 -5.93
C LYS A 88 -1.39 3.12 -6.75
N HIS A 89 -0.21 2.58 -7.05
CA HIS A 89 -0.02 1.48 -8.01
C HIS A 89 0.14 0.11 -7.34
N GLY A 90 0.64 0.07 -6.11
CA GLY A 90 0.77 -1.16 -5.34
C GLY A 90 -0.54 -1.56 -4.66
N ILE A 91 -1.22 -0.61 -4.03
CA ILE A 91 -2.34 -0.87 -3.10
C ILE A 91 -3.68 -0.46 -3.70
N HIS A 92 -3.89 0.85 -3.86
CA HIS A 92 -5.19 1.44 -4.16
C HIS A 92 -5.78 0.95 -5.48
N SER A 93 -5.00 0.96 -6.58
CA SER A 93 -5.51 0.51 -7.89
C SER A 93 -6.02 -0.92 -7.87
N PHE A 94 -5.33 -1.82 -7.15
CA PHE A 94 -5.76 -3.21 -7.03
C PHE A 94 -6.96 -3.39 -6.10
N LEU A 95 -7.03 -2.63 -4.99
CA LEU A 95 -8.23 -2.60 -4.14
C LEU A 95 -9.47 -2.17 -4.94
N GLU A 96 -9.34 -1.23 -5.87
CA GLU A 96 -10.45 -0.82 -6.72
C GLU A 96 -10.85 -1.90 -7.75
N VAL A 97 -9.88 -2.65 -8.29
CA VAL A 97 -10.16 -3.84 -9.13
C VAL A 97 -10.93 -4.89 -8.34
N LEU A 98 -10.50 -5.18 -7.12
CA LEU A 98 -11.12 -6.13 -6.22
C LEU A 98 -12.55 -5.66 -5.85
N ARG A 99 -12.70 -4.41 -5.40
CA ARG A 99 -13.98 -3.82 -5.00
C ARG A 99 -15.04 -3.89 -6.11
N ARG A 100 -14.66 -3.63 -7.37
CA ARG A 100 -15.59 -3.71 -8.52
C ARG A 100 -16.09 -5.11 -8.83
N ARG A 101 -15.40 -6.14 -8.34
CA ARG A 101 -15.68 -7.55 -8.62
C ARG A 101 -16.26 -8.29 -7.43
N LEU A 102 -16.71 -7.56 -6.40
CA LEU A 102 -17.47 -8.13 -5.30
C LEU A 102 -18.82 -8.66 -5.82
N PRO A 103 -19.32 -9.79 -5.27
CA PRO A 103 -18.77 -10.54 -4.13
C PRO A 103 -17.66 -11.54 -4.49
N ASP A 104 -17.44 -11.86 -5.78
CA ASP A 104 -16.52 -12.94 -6.22
C ASP A 104 -15.06 -12.73 -5.79
N SER A 105 -14.65 -11.48 -5.56
CA SER A 105 -13.30 -11.09 -5.16
C SER A 105 -13.07 -11.03 -3.64
N LEU A 106 -14.09 -11.27 -2.81
CA LEU A 106 -14.08 -10.97 -1.37
C LEU A 106 -12.86 -11.56 -0.65
N ASP A 107 -12.63 -12.87 -0.79
CA ASP A 107 -11.51 -13.54 -0.12
C ASP A 107 -10.14 -12.98 -0.53
N TYR A 108 -9.99 -12.63 -1.81
CA TYR A 108 -8.76 -12.01 -2.32
C TYR A 108 -8.59 -10.59 -1.80
N MET A 109 -9.70 -9.83 -1.66
CA MET A 109 -9.69 -8.49 -1.12
C MET A 109 -9.28 -8.48 0.35
N LEU A 110 -9.85 -9.38 1.16
CA LEU A 110 -9.47 -9.54 2.56
C LEU A 110 -8.00 -9.91 2.70
N GLN A 111 -7.54 -10.95 2.00
CA GLN A 111 -6.14 -11.37 2.01
C GLN A 111 -5.19 -10.24 1.60
N PHE A 112 -5.55 -9.46 0.58
CA PHE A 112 -4.71 -8.38 0.10
C PHE A 112 -4.66 -7.21 1.08
N ILE A 113 -5.79 -6.85 1.71
CA ILE A 113 -5.84 -5.84 2.78
C ILE A 113 -4.91 -6.24 3.93
N TYR A 114 -4.96 -7.49 4.40
CA TYR A 114 -4.08 -7.95 5.48
C TYR A 114 -2.60 -7.87 5.08
N LEU A 115 -2.25 -8.33 3.87
CA LEU A 115 -0.88 -8.23 3.36
C LEU A 115 -0.40 -6.77 3.31
N ALA A 116 -1.19 -5.87 2.70
CA ALA A 116 -0.84 -4.46 2.59
C ALA A 116 -0.72 -3.81 3.97
N TYR A 117 -1.64 -4.11 4.89
CA TYR A 117 -1.62 -3.58 6.26
C TYR A 117 -0.35 -4.02 7.01
N GLN A 118 0.03 -5.29 6.91
CA GLN A 118 1.28 -5.79 7.49
C GLN A 118 2.51 -5.12 6.90
N THR A 119 2.60 -4.99 5.57
CA THR A 119 3.74 -4.34 4.92
C THR A 119 3.85 -2.85 5.29
N VAL A 120 2.73 -2.12 5.31
CA VAL A 120 2.72 -0.70 5.70
C VAL A 120 3.03 -0.53 7.19
N THR A 121 2.57 -1.44 8.05
CA THR A 121 2.92 -1.43 9.48
C THR A 121 4.42 -1.63 9.68
N LEU A 122 5.02 -2.57 8.94
CA LEU A 122 6.47 -2.77 9.00
C LEU A 122 7.23 -1.51 8.53
N LEU A 123 6.77 -0.85 7.47
CA LEU A 123 7.34 0.44 7.02
C LEU A 123 7.15 1.56 8.04
N TYR A 124 6.01 1.59 8.74
CA TYR A 124 5.76 2.52 9.84
C TYR A 124 6.80 2.35 10.95
N GLU A 125 7.13 1.11 11.31
CA GLU A 125 8.07 0.79 12.38
C GLU A 125 9.54 0.99 11.98
N THR A 126 9.88 0.73 10.71
CA THR A 126 11.28 0.67 10.26
C THR A 126 11.73 1.87 9.43
N VAL A 127 10.80 2.62 8.83
CA VAL A 127 11.08 3.74 7.92
C VAL A 127 10.32 5.00 8.36
N PRO A 128 10.76 5.66 9.46
CA PRO A 128 10.03 6.78 10.08
C PRO A 128 10.02 8.06 9.24
N SER A 129 10.87 8.18 8.22
CA SER A 129 10.95 9.38 7.36
C SER A 129 9.66 9.71 6.60
N PHE A 130 8.71 8.77 6.53
CA PHE A 130 7.42 8.95 5.88
C PHE A 130 6.25 8.60 6.82
N GLU A 131 6.45 8.75 8.14
CA GLU A 131 5.51 8.33 9.18
C GLU A 131 4.06 8.75 8.89
N ASP A 132 3.83 10.03 8.57
CA ASP A 132 2.49 10.56 8.31
C ASP A 132 1.82 9.89 7.10
N THR A 133 2.60 9.52 6.07
CA THR A 133 2.09 8.78 4.90
C THR A 133 1.68 7.37 5.28
N TRP A 134 2.46 6.70 6.13
CA TRP A 134 2.14 5.34 6.60
C TRP A 134 0.90 5.32 7.48
N ILE A 135 0.76 6.29 8.38
CA ILE A 135 -0.43 6.44 9.21
C ILE A 135 -1.68 6.59 8.33
N GLU A 136 -1.63 7.47 7.31
CA GLU A 136 -2.74 7.67 6.39
C GLU A 136 -3.07 6.38 5.62
N CYS A 137 -2.06 5.68 5.09
CA CYS A 137 -2.26 4.40 4.40
C CYS A 137 -2.90 3.33 5.30
N LEU A 138 -2.51 3.25 6.58
CA LEU A 138 -3.06 2.30 7.54
C LEU A 138 -4.51 2.62 7.89
N GLY A 139 -4.83 3.91 8.07
CA GLY A 139 -6.21 4.38 8.23
C GLY A 139 -7.05 4.03 7.00
N ASP A 140 -6.51 4.21 5.79
CA ASP A 140 -7.21 3.92 4.55
C ASP A 140 -7.50 2.42 4.40
N LEU A 141 -6.50 1.58 4.66
CA LEU A 141 -6.64 0.11 4.64
C LEU A 141 -7.66 -0.39 5.66
N ALA A 142 -7.64 0.16 6.88
CA ALA A 142 -8.64 -0.15 7.90
C ALA A 142 -10.05 0.25 7.44
N ARG A 143 -10.20 1.40 6.79
CA ARG A 143 -11.47 1.84 6.21
C ARG A 143 -11.97 0.91 5.09
N TYR A 144 -11.07 0.45 4.21
CA TYR A 144 -11.42 -0.56 3.20
C TYR A 144 -11.91 -1.85 3.87
N ARG A 145 -11.21 -2.33 4.91
CA ARG A 145 -11.58 -3.54 5.64
C ARG A 145 -12.94 -3.42 6.33
N MET A 146 -13.23 -2.25 6.91
CA MET A 146 -14.54 -1.92 7.49
C MET A 146 -15.64 -1.92 6.42
N ALA A 147 -15.39 -1.33 5.26
CA ALA A 147 -16.39 -1.16 4.21
C ALA A 147 -16.71 -2.43 3.41
N VAL A 148 -15.83 -3.45 3.48
CA VAL A 148 -16.05 -4.75 2.84
C VAL A 148 -17.00 -5.63 3.67
N GLU A 149 -17.15 -5.35 4.97
CA GLU A 149 -18.05 -6.09 5.85
C GLU A 149 -19.48 -5.54 5.83
N ASP A 150 -20.33 -6.19 5.04
CA ASP A 150 -21.77 -5.96 5.04
C ASP A 150 -22.53 -6.93 5.97
N ILE A 151 -21.90 -8.00 6.46
CA ILE A 151 -22.56 -9.09 7.20
C ILE A 151 -22.09 -9.18 8.66
N ASP A 152 -20.77 -9.12 8.95
CA ASP A 152 -20.29 -9.15 10.35
C ASP A 152 -20.13 -7.72 10.91
N MET A 153 -21.15 -7.28 11.65
CA MET A 153 -21.16 -5.97 12.30
C MET A 153 -20.01 -5.80 13.31
N ARG A 154 -19.45 -6.88 13.88
CA ARG A 154 -18.35 -6.79 14.84
C ARG A 154 -17.04 -6.47 14.14
N ASP A 155 -16.74 -7.14 13.03
CA ASP A 155 -15.54 -6.82 12.25
C ASP A 155 -15.59 -5.38 11.73
N ARG A 156 -16.78 -4.93 11.30
CA ARG A 156 -17.01 -3.53 10.93
C ARG A 156 -16.70 -2.57 12.09
N GLU A 157 -17.20 -2.84 13.30
CA GLU A 157 -16.93 -2.01 14.47
C GLU A 157 -15.44 -1.99 14.84
N ILE A 158 -14.77 -3.15 14.84
CA ILE A 158 -13.34 -3.27 15.12
C ILE A 158 -12.53 -2.43 14.13
N TRP A 159 -12.74 -2.63 12.83
CA TRP A 159 -11.97 -1.92 11.81
C TRP A 159 -12.33 -0.45 11.69
N GLY A 160 -13.56 -0.06 12.05
CA GLY A 160 -13.95 1.34 12.23
C GLY A 160 -13.20 2.00 13.39
N GLY A 161 -13.02 1.29 14.51
CA GLY A 161 -12.16 1.69 15.62
C GLY A 161 -10.70 1.88 15.17
N VAL A 162 -10.12 0.89 14.51
CA VAL A 162 -8.74 0.95 13.99
C VAL A 162 -8.54 2.12 13.03
N ALA A 163 -9.48 2.37 12.12
CA ALA A 163 -9.41 3.50 11.20
C ALA A 163 -9.44 4.84 11.96
N ARG A 164 -10.33 4.96 12.95
CA ARG A 164 -10.45 6.16 13.80
C ARG A 164 -9.18 6.42 14.58
N ASP A 165 -8.56 5.39 15.15
CA ASP A 165 -7.32 5.51 15.91
C ASP A 165 -6.18 6.04 15.04
N TRP A 166 -6.04 5.52 13.80
CA TRP A 166 -5.02 6.00 12.87
C TRP A 166 -5.26 7.44 12.43
N TYR A 167 -6.48 7.82 12.02
CA TYR A 167 -6.73 9.20 11.60
C TYR A 167 -6.61 10.20 12.77
N SER A 168 -6.99 9.80 13.98
CA SER A 168 -6.80 10.63 15.18
C SER A 168 -5.31 10.88 15.45
N LYS A 169 -4.46 9.88 15.21
CA LYS A 169 -3.01 10.02 15.31
C LYS A 169 -2.46 11.00 14.26
N THR A 170 -3.00 11.02 13.03
CA THR A 170 -2.60 12.02 12.01
C THR A 170 -3.11 13.42 12.35
N SER A 171 -4.38 13.57 12.78
CA SER A 171 -4.97 14.89 13.05
C SER A 171 -4.29 15.62 14.20
N ASN A 172 -3.86 14.88 15.23
CA ASN A 172 -3.09 15.44 16.35
C ASN A 172 -1.70 15.95 15.92
N ARG A 173 -1.17 15.43 14.81
CA ARG A 173 0.16 15.79 14.28
C ARG A 173 0.11 16.89 13.23
N ASN A 174 -0.96 16.92 12.42
CA ASN A 174 -1.13 17.85 11.31
C ASN A 174 -2.54 18.48 11.33
N PRO A 175 -2.81 19.42 12.26
CA PRO A 175 -4.14 19.99 12.45
C PRO A 175 -4.65 20.81 11.24
N ASP A 176 -3.77 21.22 10.33
CA ASP A 176 -4.13 22.04 9.15
C ASP A 176 -4.63 21.22 7.94
N VAL A 177 -4.58 19.88 7.99
CA VAL A 177 -4.95 19.01 6.86
C VAL A 177 -6.44 18.65 6.92
N GLY A 178 -7.28 19.46 6.26
CA GLY A 178 -8.75 19.35 6.29
C GLY A 178 -9.34 18.01 5.82
N ARG A 179 -8.66 17.26 4.93
CA ARG A 179 -9.13 15.93 4.47
C ARG A 179 -9.23 14.90 5.60
N LEU A 180 -8.46 15.07 6.68
CA LEU A 180 -8.44 14.13 7.81
C LEU A 180 -9.70 14.24 8.66
N TYR A 181 -10.18 15.47 8.90
CA TYR A 181 -11.47 15.70 9.56
C TYR A 181 -12.64 15.18 8.71
N HIS A 182 -12.53 15.28 7.39
CA HIS A 182 -13.52 14.68 6.49
C HIS A 182 -13.57 13.15 6.63
N HIS A 183 -12.42 12.46 6.68
CA HIS A 183 -12.38 11.02 6.92
C HIS A 183 -12.94 10.62 8.30
N LEU A 184 -12.63 11.37 9.35
CA LEU A 184 -13.19 11.15 10.69
C LEU A 184 -14.72 11.34 10.73
N GLY A 185 -15.28 12.24 9.90
CA GLY A 185 -16.72 12.46 9.82
C GLY A 185 -17.49 11.44 8.98
N ILE A 186 -16.81 10.59 8.21
CA ILE A 186 -17.43 9.54 7.37
C ILE A 186 -17.36 8.14 8.02
N LEU A 187 -16.49 7.95 9.02
CA LEU A 187 -16.42 6.74 9.85
C LEU A 187 -17.58 6.67 10.86
#